data_AF-A0A926Z5A6-F1
#
_entry.id   AF-A0A926Z5A6-F1
#
_cell.length_a   1.000
_cell.length_b   1.000
_cell.length_c   1.000
_cell.angle_alpha   90.00
_cell.angle_beta   90.00
_cell.angle_gamma   90.00
#
_symmetry.space_group_name_H-M   'P 1'
#
loop_
_entity.id
_entity.type
_entity.pdbx_description
1 polymer ?
#
loop_
_entity_poly.entity_id
_entity_poly.type
_entity_poly.pdbx_seq_one_letter_code
_entity_poly.pdbx_strand_id
1 'polypeptide(L)'
;MTTAPLTWTELAALTDFQIDPVNGATNSQARLRLFGHSETEVRVTLYRDYHAWCPYCQKIWLWLEEKQIPYRIEKVTMFCYGEKEAWYKRVVPSGMLPAIALDGKIITESDDILIALEKVYGALQHSMTEAKVMPIRRLERTLFRAWCEWLCRPMVSIQQEQRLRSQFIEVMRSVESTLANTPSPYFLEEFGTADVIFTPYVERMNASLYYYKGYSLRESHPRMAAWFEAMETRPTYRGTQSDFHTHAHDLPPQMGGCYENGEPQMRINQARVDHGDWFGLPDVGYPEPANSRQEALHRVLKHRENIIKANPAEPEMIDLAMRCALTQMMTGAACPPPKDTDIALRYLRDRISVPRDMSIYAAKRLRSALESTAALVGDRQGEPIPTRHRRDQDPAKFRH
;
A
#
# COMPACT_ATOMS: atom_id res chain seq x y z
N MET A 1 -13.85 -10.63 -31.27
CA MET A 1 -13.24 -9.80 -32.34
C MET A 1 -11.97 -9.21 -31.78
N THR A 2 -10.85 -9.27 -32.50
CA THR A 2 -9.59 -8.63 -32.10
C THR A 2 -9.52 -7.21 -32.67
N THR A 3 -8.81 -6.30 -31.99
CA THR A 3 -8.58 -4.93 -32.46
C THR A 3 -7.09 -4.66 -32.64
N ALA A 4 -6.75 -3.67 -33.48
CA ALA A 4 -5.42 -3.09 -33.51
C ALA A 4 -5.18 -2.26 -32.23
N PRO A 5 -3.92 -2.17 -31.75
CA PRO A 5 -3.60 -1.33 -30.60
C PRO A 5 -3.77 0.15 -30.94
N LEU A 6 -4.45 0.87 -30.06
CA LEU A 6 -4.55 2.33 -30.13
C LEU A 6 -3.15 2.95 -30.05
N THR A 7 -2.99 4.07 -30.73
CA THR A 7 -1.82 4.94 -30.62
C THR A 7 -1.77 5.61 -29.24
N TRP A 8 -0.61 6.13 -28.85
CA TRP A 8 -0.49 6.90 -27.61
C TRP A 8 -1.40 8.14 -27.58
N THR A 9 -1.62 8.78 -28.73
CA THR A 9 -2.52 9.93 -28.86
C THR A 9 -3.97 9.54 -28.64
N GLU A 10 -4.42 8.43 -29.23
CA GLU A 10 -5.78 7.91 -29.02
C GLU A 10 -5.98 7.47 -27.56
N LEU A 11 -5.01 6.78 -26.97
CA LEU A 11 -5.04 6.40 -25.56
C LEU A 11 -5.09 7.62 -24.64
N ALA A 12 -4.32 8.67 -24.93
CA ALA A 12 -4.36 9.91 -24.16
C ALA A 12 -5.72 10.60 -24.22
N ALA A 13 -6.46 10.48 -25.32
CA ALA A 13 -7.81 11.02 -25.45
C ALA A 13 -8.88 10.27 -24.61
N LEU A 14 -8.54 9.10 -24.05
CA LEU A 14 -9.47 8.28 -23.25
C LEU A 14 -9.36 8.52 -21.73
N THR A 15 -8.54 9.47 -21.29
CA THR A 15 -8.44 9.82 -19.88
C THR A 15 -8.35 11.32 -19.69
N ASP A 16 -9.21 11.83 -18.83
CA ASP A 16 -9.17 13.19 -18.27
C ASP A 16 -8.82 13.16 -16.78
N PHE A 17 -8.32 12.02 -16.28
CA PHE A 17 -8.04 11.84 -14.86
C PHE A 17 -7.09 12.93 -14.36
N GLN A 18 -7.55 13.68 -13.36
CA GLN A 18 -6.79 14.68 -12.64
C GLN A 18 -6.84 14.37 -11.15
N ILE A 19 -5.79 14.78 -10.45
CA ILE A 19 -5.74 14.76 -9.01
C ILE A 19 -5.31 16.14 -8.53
N ASP A 20 -5.98 16.68 -7.52
CA ASP A 20 -5.51 17.85 -6.80
C ASP A 20 -4.62 17.37 -5.64
N PRO A 21 -3.29 17.45 -5.77
CA PRO A 21 -2.38 17.00 -4.72
C PRO A 21 -2.42 17.90 -3.48
N VAL A 22 -2.94 19.13 -3.59
CA VAL A 22 -2.85 20.17 -2.56
C VAL A 22 -4.11 20.23 -1.68
N ASN A 23 -5.29 20.28 -2.29
CA ASN A 23 -6.56 20.40 -1.55
C ASN A 23 -7.53 19.24 -1.79
N GLY A 24 -7.24 18.37 -2.76
CA GLY A 24 -8.08 17.22 -3.09
C GLY A 24 -7.98 16.08 -2.08
N ALA A 25 -8.54 14.93 -2.45
CA ALA A 25 -8.46 13.71 -1.65
C ALA A 25 -7.01 13.31 -1.32
N THR A 26 -6.83 12.66 -0.17
CA THR A 26 -5.53 12.13 0.27
C THR A 26 -4.93 11.23 -0.79
N ASN A 27 -3.65 11.43 -1.11
CA ASN A 27 -2.97 10.64 -2.12
C ASN A 27 -1.45 10.63 -1.94
N SER A 28 -0.81 9.56 -2.41
CA SER A 28 0.63 9.35 -2.26
C SER A 28 1.47 10.35 -3.05
N GLN A 29 0.90 11.11 -4.00
CA GLN A 29 1.64 11.99 -4.91
C GLN A 29 1.95 13.36 -4.29
N ALA A 30 1.23 13.74 -3.24
CA ALA A 30 1.34 15.05 -2.63
C ALA A 30 2.76 15.39 -2.13
N ARG A 31 3.10 16.68 -2.30
CA ARG A 31 4.29 17.35 -1.73
C ARG A 31 3.92 18.51 -0.80
N LEU A 32 2.67 18.95 -0.88
CA LEU A 32 2.06 20.00 -0.09
C LEU A 32 0.58 19.64 0.08
N ARG A 33 0.05 19.85 1.27
CA ARG A 33 -1.37 19.66 1.59
C ARG A 33 -1.83 20.90 2.35
N LEU A 34 -2.87 21.56 1.85
CA LEU A 34 -3.35 22.82 2.41
C LEU A 34 -4.78 22.74 2.94
N PHE A 35 -5.62 21.86 2.38
CA PHE A 35 -7.02 21.74 2.80
C PHE A 35 -7.80 23.07 2.76
N GLY A 36 -7.44 23.97 1.83
CA GLY A 36 -8.01 25.32 1.70
C GLY A 36 -7.32 26.41 2.53
N HIS A 37 -6.35 26.07 3.37
CA HIS A 37 -5.55 27.03 4.15
C HIS A 37 -4.46 27.71 3.29
N SER A 38 -3.91 28.82 3.80
CA SER A 38 -2.75 29.48 3.21
C SER A 38 -1.47 28.67 3.43
N GLU A 39 -0.57 28.71 2.45
CA GLU A 39 0.76 28.09 2.58
C GLU A 39 1.59 28.71 3.72
N THR A 40 1.30 29.95 4.13
CA THR A 40 1.92 30.60 5.30
C THR A 40 1.51 29.99 6.65
N GLU A 41 0.41 29.22 6.69
CA GLU A 41 -0.05 28.51 7.90
C GLU A 41 0.69 27.17 8.09
N VAL A 42 1.47 26.73 7.10
CA VAL A 42 2.19 25.45 7.16
C VAL A 42 3.32 25.51 8.18
N ARG A 43 3.15 24.77 9.27
CA ARG A 43 4.15 24.61 10.34
C ARG A 43 4.81 23.24 10.37
N VAL A 44 4.25 22.27 9.64
CA VAL A 44 4.69 20.87 9.64
C VAL A 44 5.30 20.51 8.29
N THR A 45 6.46 19.87 8.32
CA THR A 45 7.00 19.09 7.18
C THR A 45 7.11 17.64 7.60
N LEU A 46 6.40 16.74 6.94
CA LEU A 46 6.51 15.29 7.13
C LEU A 46 7.59 14.73 6.20
N TYR A 47 8.61 14.11 6.78
CA TYR A 47 9.57 13.27 6.06
C TYR A 47 9.04 11.84 6.04
N ARG A 48 8.66 11.36 4.86
CA ARG A 48 8.11 10.00 4.65
C ARG A 48 8.70 9.32 3.43
N ASP A 49 8.42 8.03 3.30
CA ASP A 49 8.95 7.24 2.21
C ASP A 49 8.24 7.51 0.86
N TYR A 50 8.94 7.25 -0.25
CA TYR A 50 8.41 7.46 -1.61
C TYR A 50 7.22 6.56 -1.95
N HIS A 51 7.15 5.36 -1.37
CA HIS A 51 6.26 4.28 -1.80
C HIS A 51 4.99 4.14 -0.95
N ALA A 52 4.95 4.83 0.20
CA ALA A 52 3.98 4.59 1.27
C ALA A 52 4.11 3.21 1.94
N TRP A 53 5.31 2.63 1.91
CA TRP A 53 5.58 1.31 2.48
C TRP A 53 5.93 1.36 3.96
N CYS A 54 6.32 2.51 4.50
CA CYS A 54 6.66 2.62 5.92
C CYS A 54 5.37 2.67 6.78
N PRO A 55 5.10 1.67 7.65
CA PRO A 55 3.89 1.66 8.48
C PRO A 55 3.85 2.86 9.43
N TYR A 56 5.02 3.22 9.98
CA TYR A 56 5.14 4.35 10.88
C TYR A 56 4.85 5.69 10.18
N CYS A 57 5.22 5.84 8.90
CA CYS A 57 4.87 7.03 8.12
C CYS A 57 3.36 7.09 7.86
N GLN A 58 2.74 5.95 7.53
CA GLN A 58 1.30 5.86 7.28
C GLN A 58 0.48 6.35 8.49
N LYS A 59 0.90 6.00 9.72
CA LYS A 59 0.26 6.48 10.95
C LYS A 59 0.23 8.01 11.05
N ILE A 60 1.37 8.67 10.84
CA ILE A 60 1.47 10.14 10.91
C ILE A 60 0.70 10.78 9.75
N TRP A 61 0.81 10.19 8.57
CA TRP A 61 0.13 10.67 7.37
C TRP A 61 -1.38 10.66 7.54
N LEU A 62 -1.97 9.54 7.99
CA LEU A 62 -3.40 9.44 8.30
C LEU A 62 -3.82 10.48 9.34
N TRP A 63 -3.07 10.61 10.42
CA TRP A 63 -3.41 11.57 11.48
C TRP A 63 -3.48 13.02 10.96
N LEU A 64 -2.49 13.44 10.16
CA LEU A 64 -2.45 14.80 9.59
C LEU A 64 -3.60 15.05 8.61
N GLU A 65 -3.93 14.05 7.78
CA GLU A 65 -4.99 14.14 6.79
C GLU A 65 -6.38 14.17 7.43
N GLU A 66 -6.61 13.35 8.46
CA GLU A 66 -7.87 13.32 9.23
C GLU A 66 -8.12 14.61 9.99
N LYS A 67 -7.05 15.22 10.51
CA LYS A 67 -7.09 16.52 11.17
C LYS A 67 -7.08 17.70 10.19
N GLN A 68 -6.88 17.44 8.89
CA GLN A 68 -6.74 18.45 7.84
C GLN A 68 -5.70 19.55 8.18
N ILE A 69 -4.58 19.16 8.80
CA ILE A 69 -3.51 20.10 9.17
C ILE A 69 -2.69 20.44 7.93
N PRO A 70 -2.51 21.71 7.55
CA PRO A 70 -1.68 22.05 6.40
C PRO A 70 -0.20 21.68 6.63
N TYR A 71 0.39 20.92 5.70
CA TYR A 71 1.74 20.36 5.84
C TYR A 71 2.46 20.15 4.51
N ARG A 72 3.79 20.17 4.55
CA ARG A 72 4.66 19.76 3.45
C ARG A 72 5.08 18.31 3.56
N ILE A 73 5.44 17.71 2.43
CA ILE A 73 5.95 16.34 2.36
C ILE A 73 7.30 16.33 1.66
N GLU A 74 8.31 15.89 2.40
CA GLU A 74 9.60 15.53 1.85
C GLU A 74 9.73 14.01 1.75
N LYS A 75 9.90 13.52 0.53
CA LYS A 75 10.02 12.08 0.25
C LYS A 75 11.47 11.63 0.31
N VAL A 76 11.68 10.54 1.05
CA VAL A 76 13.00 9.99 1.37
C VAL A 76 13.03 8.51 0.99
N THR A 77 14.10 8.06 0.35
CA THR A 77 14.27 6.65 -0.04
C THR A 77 14.46 5.75 1.18
N MET A 78 13.79 4.59 1.25
CA MET A 78 14.06 3.57 2.27
C MET A 78 15.20 2.64 1.84
N PHE A 79 15.91 2.09 2.83
CA PHE A 79 17.04 1.19 2.60
C PHE A 79 16.69 -0.07 1.80
N CYS A 80 15.43 -0.55 1.91
CA CYS A 80 15.03 -1.74 1.18
C CYS A 80 14.96 -1.52 -0.34
N TYR A 81 14.67 -0.32 -0.83
CA TYR A 81 14.50 -0.06 -2.28
C TYR A 81 15.49 0.92 -2.90
N GLY A 82 16.44 1.48 -2.15
CA GLY A 82 17.47 2.32 -2.73
C GLY A 82 18.41 2.94 -1.71
N GLU A 83 19.17 3.95 -2.14
CA GLU A 83 20.13 4.66 -1.31
C GLU A 83 19.49 5.84 -0.58
N LYS A 84 19.76 5.94 0.72
CA LYS A 84 19.26 7.03 1.57
C LYS A 84 19.91 8.34 1.18
N GLU A 85 19.11 9.40 1.02
CA GLU A 85 19.62 10.70 0.63
C GLU A 85 20.57 11.30 1.68
N ALA A 86 21.75 11.77 1.21
CA ALA A 86 22.75 12.39 2.07
C ALA A 86 22.23 13.65 2.78
N TRP A 87 21.33 14.41 2.14
CA TRP A 87 20.70 15.58 2.76
C TRP A 87 19.80 15.18 3.93
N TYR A 88 19.07 14.06 3.80
CA TYR A 88 18.19 13.61 4.88
C TYR A 88 19.00 13.13 6.07
N LYS A 89 20.13 12.44 5.85
CA LYS A 89 21.04 12.05 6.93
C LYS A 89 21.67 13.24 7.68
N ARG A 90 21.70 14.44 7.09
CA ARG A 90 22.09 15.67 7.82
C ARG A 90 20.98 16.18 8.72
N VAL A 91 19.71 15.96 8.36
CA VAL A 91 18.53 16.34 9.15
C VAL A 91 18.25 15.29 10.25
N VAL A 92 18.31 14.01 9.89
CA VAL A 92 18.08 12.85 10.76
C VAL A 92 19.26 11.88 10.61
N PRO A 93 20.29 11.96 11.48
CA PRO A 93 21.52 11.15 11.36
C PRO A 93 21.31 9.63 11.26
N SER A 94 20.27 9.10 11.91
CA SER A 94 19.92 7.68 11.85
C SER A 94 19.38 7.26 10.47
N GLY A 95 18.88 8.21 9.67
CA GLY A 95 18.20 7.94 8.40
C GLY A 95 16.82 7.26 8.54
N MET A 96 16.32 7.13 9.77
CA MET A 96 15.05 6.47 10.09
C MET A 96 13.85 7.36 9.80
N LEU A 97 12.76 6.75 9.33
CA LEU A 97 11.47 7.40 9.04
C LEU A 97 10.38 6.85 9.98
N PRO A 98 9.31 7.62 10.25
CA PRO A 98 9.10 9.02 9.88
C PRO A 98 9.95 9.97 10.71
N ALA A 99 10.07 11.20 10.22
CA ALA A 99 10.40 12.37 11.02
C ALA A 99 9.47 13.51 10.65
N ILE A 100 9.29 14.49 11.54
CA ILE A 100 8.67 15.77 11.18
C ILE A 100 9.60 16.93 11.53
N ALA A 101 9.50 18.02 10.77
CA ALA A 101 9.87 19.35 11.25
C ALA A 101 8.58 20.05 11.70
N LEU A 102 8.51 20.45 12.97
CA LEU A 102 7.42 21.27 13.52
C LEU A 102 8.03 22.59 13.99
N ASP A 103 7.69 23.69 13.32
CA ASP A 103 8.30 25.01 13.54
C ASP A 103 9.85 24.97 13.49
N GLY A 104 10.39 24.22 12.52
CA GLY A 104 11.83 24.03 12.34
C GLY A 104 12.48 23.04 13.31
N LYS A 105 11.78 22.57 14.35
CA LYS A 105 12.29 21.54 15.26
C LYS A 105 12.06 20.14 14.70
N ILE A 106 13.12 19.36 14.57
CA ILE A 106 13.05 17.96 14.14
C ILE A 106 12.57 17.07 15.29
N ILE A 107 11.57 16.24 15.01
CA ILE A 107 11.03 15.23 15.93
C ILE A 107 11.02 13.89 15.19
N THR A 108 11.58 12.88 15.84
CA THR A 108 11.61 11.48 15.39
C THR A 108 10.78 10.62 16.33
N GLU A 109 10.67 9.32 16.05
CA GLU A 109 9.82 8.35 16.77
C GLU A 109 8.32 8.62 16.58
N SER A 110 7.62 7.65 15.99
CA SER A 110 6.23 7.87 15.56
C SER A 110 5.25 8.18 16.69
N ASP A 111 5.48 7.67 17.91
CA ASP A 111 4.63 7.99 19.07
C ASP A 111 4.92 9.40 19.61
N ASP A 112 6.19 9.82 19.65
CA ASP A 112 6.59 11.16 20.09
C ASP A 112 6.12 12.24 19.10
N ILE A 113 6.17 11.94 17.80
CA ILE A 113 5.62 12.78 16.74
C ILE A 113 4.12 13.03 16.97
N LEU A 114 3.32 11.97 17.19
CA LEU A 114 1.88 12.14 17.43
C LEU A 114 1.64 12.94 18.71
N ILE A 115 2.32 12.64 19.82
CA ILE A 115 2.19 13.39 21.07
C ILE A 115 2.53 14.88 20.88
N ALA A 116 3.56 15.21 20.08
CA ALA A 116 3.92 16.58 19.77
C ALA A 116 2.87 17.29 18.91
N LEU A 117 2.33 16.61 17.89
CA LEU A 117 1.26 17.14 17.05
C LEU A 117 -0.03 17.37 17.85
N GLU A 118 -0.43 16.42 18.71
CA GLU A 118 -1.60 16.54 19.57
C GLU A 118 -1.51 17.74 20.53
N LYS A 119 -0.32 18.05 21.04
CA LYS A 119 -0.10 19.24 21.90
C LYS A 119 -0.36 20.56 21.17
N VAL A 120 -0.15 20.60 19.86
CA VAL A 120 -0.31 21.83 19.05
C VAL A 120 -1.70 21.92 18.43
N TYR A 121 -2.25 20.81 17.92
CA TYR A 121 -3.47 20.80 17.11
C TYR A 121 -4.66 20.08 17.78
N GLY A 122 -4.49 19.63 19.02
CA GLY A 122 -5.45 18.81 19.74
C GLY A 122 -5.44 17.35 19.29
N ALA A 123 -6.03 16.49 20.12
CA ALA A 123 -6.13 15.06 19.84
C ALA A 123 -7.09 14.76 18.68
N LEU A 124 -6.90 13.60 18.04
CA LEU A 124 -7.88 13.02 17.14
C LEU A 124 -8.84 12.15 17.98
N GLN A 125 -9.91 12.79 18.45
CA GLN A 125 -10.85 12.33 19.47
C GLN A 125 -10.23 12.12 20.85
N HIS A 126 -9.33 11.15 20.98
CA HIS A 126 -8.69 10.80 22.25
C HIS A 126 -7.17 10.93 22.13
N SER A 127 -6.52 11.39 23.20
CA SER A 127 -5.06 11.56 23.19
C SER A 127 -4.34 10.22 23.29
N MET A 128 -3.16 10.14 22.66
CA MET A 128 -2.19 9.05 22.81
C MET A 128 -1.95 8.62 24.27
N THR A 129 -2.04 9.56 25.22
CA THR A 129 -1.74 9.33 26.64
C THR A 129 -2.97 9.15 27.53
N GLU A 130 -4.18 9.16 26.95
CA GLU A 130 -5.41 9.02 27.71
C GLU A 130 -5.57 7.59 28.27
N ALA A 131 -6.10 7.47 29.50
CA ALA A 131 -6.22 6.20 30.20
C ALA A 131 -7.02 5.12 29.43
N LYS A 132 -8.02 5.52 28.63
CA LYS A 132 -8.79 4.59 27.79
C LYS A 132 -8.05 4.13 26.53
N VAL A 133 -7.13 4.94 26.00
CA VAL A 133 -6.35 4.62 24.79
C VAL A 133 -5.13 3.74 25.12
N MET A 134 -4.54 3.91 26.31
CA MET A 134 -3.34 3.19 26.72
C MET A 134 -3.45 1.65 26.69
N PRO A 135 -4.54 1.01 27.17
CA PRO A 135 -4.76 -0.43 27.01
C PRO A 135 -4.80 -0.86 25.54
N ILE A 136 -5.48 -0.10 24.68
CA ILE A 136 -5.64 -0.38 23.25
C ILE A 136 -4.27 -0.33 22.55
N ARG A 137 -3.44 0.67 22.85
CA ARG A 137 -2.05 0.76 22.36
C ARG A 137 -1.18 -0.41 22.80
N ARG A 138 -1.34 -0.90 24.04
CA ARG A 138 -0.63 -2.10 24.51
C ARG A 138 -1.08 -3.36 23.77
N LEU A 139 -2.37 -3.42 23.43
CA LEU A 139 -2.92 -4.52 22.63
C LEU A 139 -2.36 -4.49 21.20
N GLU A 140 -2.25 -3.33 20.56
CA GLU A 140 -1.60 -3.20 19.25
C GLU A 140 -0.18 -3.78 19.26
N ARG A 141 0.64 -3.41 20.25
CA ARG A 141 2.00 -3.94 20.38
C ARG A 141 2.03 -5.44 20.63
N THR A 142 1.05 -5.96 21.36
CA THR A 142 0.90 -7.41 21.61
C THR A 142 0.53 -8.14 20.31
N LEU A 143 -0.40 -7.60 19.53
CA LEU A 143 -0.79 -8.11 18.22
C LEU A 143 0.38 -8.10 17.24
N PHE A 144 1.11 -6.99 17.16
CA PHE A 144 2.30 -6.86 16.32
C PHE A 144 3.35 -7.94 16.64
N ARG A 145 3.62 -8.18 17.93
CA ARG A 145 4.55 -9.25 18.36
C ARG A 145 4.06 -10.63 17.96
N ALA A 146 2.79 -10.95 18.21
CA ALA A 146 2.22 -12.25 17.84
C ALA A 146 2.27 -12.50 16.32
N TRP A 147 2.00 -11.46 15.53
CA TRP A 147 2.14 -11.50 14.08
C TRP A 147 3.59 -11.74 13.65
N CYS A 148 4.56 -10.99 14.20
CA CYS A 148 5.97 -11.17 13.88
C CYS A 148 6.47 -12.58 14.24
N GLU A 149 6.07 -13.10 15.41
CA GLU A 149 6.42 -14.45 15.84
C GLU A 149 5.90 -15.51 14.87
N TRP A 150 4.69 -15.33 14.32
CA TRP A 150 4.09 -16.29 13.38
C TRP A 150 4.61 -16.13 11.94
N LEU A 151 4.75 -14.90 11.45
CA LEU A 151 5.10 -14.60 10.07
C LEU A 151 6.62 -14.61 9.81
N CYS A 152 7.41 -14.03 10.70
CA CYS A 152 8.81 -13.65 10.44
C CYS A 152 9.81 -14.70 10.96
N ARG A 153 9.32 -15.88 11.38
CA ARG A 153 10.16 -17.01 11.79
C ARG A 153 9.98 -18.18 10.81
N PRO A 154 11.08 -18.80 10.34
CA PRO A 154 10.99 -20.02 9.55
C PRO A 154 10.25 -21.12 10.32
N MET A 155 9.37 -21.85 9.63
CA MET A 155 8.71 -23.01 10.21
C MET A 155 9.74 -24.12 10.47
N VAL A 156 9.85 -24.57 11.72
CA VAL A 156 10.72 -25.72 12.08
C VAL A 156 9.94 -27.02 12.24
N SER A 157 8.63 -26.94 12.53
CA SER A 157 7.74 -28.09 12.66
C SER A 157 6.26 -27.68 12.55
N ILE A 158 5.40 -28.64 12.20
CA ILE A 158 3.94 -28.44 12.15
C ILE A 158 3.38 -28.02 13.52
N GLN A 159 3.90 -28.61 14.61
CA GLN A 159 3.48 -28.27 15.97
C GLN A 159 3.83 -26.82 16.34
N GLN A 160 4.98 -26.32 15.88
CA GLN A 160 5.36 -24.92 16.09
C GLN A 160 4.42 -23.98 15.32
N GLU A 161 4.15 -24.27 14.04
CA GLU A 161 3.22 -23.49 13.22
C GLU A 161 1.82 -23.43 13.85
N GLN A 162 1.27 -24.58 14.26
CA GLN A 162 -0.03 -24.63 14.95
C GLN A 162 -0.03 -23.81 16.25
N ARG A 163 1.02 -23.91 17.06
CA ARG A 163 1.15 -23.15 18.31
C ARG A 163 1.20 -21.65 18.05
N LEU A 164 1.99 -21.18 17.08
CA LEU A 164 2.12 -19.76 16.75
C LEU A 164 0.83 -19.20 16.15
N ARG A 165 0.16 -19.97 15.29
CA ARG A 165 -1.18 -19.67 14.77
C ARG A 165 -2.20 -19.52 15.91
N SER A 166 -2.25 -20.47 16.83
CA SER A 166 -3.13 -20.39 18.01
C SER A 166 -2.84 -19.18 18.89
N GLN A 167 -1.56 -18.84 19.10
CA GLN A 167 -1.16 -17.65 19.86
C GLN A 167 -1.63 -16.36 19.18
N PHE A 168 -1.49 -16.25 17.86
CA PHE A 168 -2.00 -15.10 17.11
C PHE A 168 -3.53 -15.00 17.20
N ILE A 169 -4.25 -16.11 17.02
CA ILE A 169 -5.72 -16.15 17.12
C ILE A 169 -6.21 -15.75 18.52
N GLU A 170 -5.49 -16.14 19.58
CA GLU A 170 -5.82 -15.73 20.95
C GLU A 170 -5.73 -14.21 21.13
N VAL A 171 -4.65 -13.60 20.60
CA VAL A 171 -4.51 -12.13 20.64
C VAL A 171 -5.59 -11.46 19.79
N MET A 172 -5.91 -11.99 18.61
CA MET A 172 -7.03 -11.49 17.81
C MET A 172 -8.37 -11.61 18.53
N ARG A 173 -8.59 -12.63 19.38
CA ARG A 173 -9.79 -12.70 20.21
C ARG A 173 -9.87 -11.55 21.21
N SER A 174 -8.73 -11.10 21.73
CA SER A 174 -8.65 -9.90 22.58
C SER A 174 -8.94 -8.61 21.79
N VAL A 175 -8.51 -8.54 20.52
CA VAL A 175 -8.83 -7.43 19.60
C VAL A 175 -10.33 -7.40 19.30
N GLU A 176 -10.94 -8.53 18.92
CA GLU A 176 -12.38 -8.67 18.72
C GLU A 176 -13.16 -8.26 19.97
N SER A 177 -12.73 -8.71 21.16
CA SER A 177 -13.36 -8.30 22.42
C SER A 177 -13.24 -6.80 22.67
N THR A 178 -12.14 -6.16 22.26
CA THR A 178 -11.95 -4.71 22.42
C THR A 178 -12.87 -3.93 21.47
N LEU A 179 -12.94 -4.34 20.20
CA LEU A 179 -13.90 -3.81 19.22
C LEU A 179 -15.36 -4.09 19.62
N ALA A 180 -15.61 -5.04 20.52
CA ALA A 180 -16.95 -5.34 21.03
C ALA A 180 -17.43 -4.41 22.15
N ASN A 181 -16.54 -3.60 22.73
CA ASN A 181 -16.87 -2.79 23.91
C ASN A 181 -17.84 -1.65 23.60
N THR A 182 -18.00 -1.27 22.33
CA THR A 182 -18.94 -0.25 21.90
C THR A 182 -19.78 -0.76 20.71
N PRO A 183 -20.93 -0.12 20.41
CA PRO A 183 -21.66 -0.41 19.17
C PRO A 183 -20.96 0.09 17.90
N SER A 184 -19.96 0.96 18.03
CA SER A 184 -19.17 1.47 16.91
C SER A 184 -18.25 0.37 16.34
N PRO A 185 -17.98 0.38 15.01
CA PRO A 185 -17.00 -0.53 14.41
C PRO A 185 -15.54 -0.16 14.74
N TYR A 186 -15.30 1.01 15.34
CA TYR A 186 -13.99 1.48 15.75
C TYR A 186 -13.61 0.97 17.15
N PHE A 187 -12.33 1.12 17.53
CA PHE A 187 -11.86 0.70 18.86
C PHE A 187 -12.52 1.44 20.03
N LEU A 188 -13.08 2.61 19.76
CA LEU A 188 -13.83 3.46 20.69
C LEU A 188 -15.13 3.94 20.02
N GLU A 189 -15.87 4.81 20.71
CA GLU A 189 -17.19 5.29 20.29
C GLU A 189 -17.16 5.97 18.91
N GLU A 190 -16.03 6.58 18.55
CA GLU A 190 -15.80 7.21 17.25
C GLU A 190 -14.41 6.84 16.72
N PHE A 191 -14.20 6.99 15.41
CA PHE A 191 -12.88 6.88 14.79
C PHE A 191 -11.90 7.85 15.45
N GLY A 192 -10.71 7.38 15.83
CA GLY A 192 -9.71 8.26 16.41
C GLY A 192 -8.29 7.72 16.40
N THR A 193 -7.49 8.30 17.29
CA THR A 193 -6.07 7.94 17.49
C THR A 193 -5.84 6.43 17.65
N ALA A 194 -6.75 5.70 18.32
CA ALA A 194 -6.66 4.25 18.47
C ALA A 194 -6.66 3.52 17.12
N ASP A 195 -7.58 3.86 16.22
CA ASP A 195 -7.70 3.25 14.89
C ASP A 195 -6.50 3.60 14.01
N VAL A 196 -6.05 4.86 14.06
CA VAL A 196 -4.85 5.33 13.33
C VAL A 196 -3.60 4.55 13.73
N ILE A 197 -3.46 4.17 15.00
CA ILE A 197 -2.32 3.38 15.49
C ILE A 197 -2.37 1.94 14.98
N PHE A 198 -3.54 1.31 14.97
CA PHE A 198 -3.70 -0.08 14.51
C PHE A 198 -3.56 -0.22 12.99
N THR A 199 -4.00 0.79 12.24
CA THR A 199 -4.15 0.72 10.78
C THR A 199 -2.93 0.15 10.05
N PRO A 200 -1.70 0.67 10.24
CA PRO A 200 -0.60 0.27 9.38
C PRO A 200 -0.24 -1.21 9.50
N TYR A 201 -0.28 -1.76 10.71
CA TYR A 201 0.08 -3.16 10.92
C TYR A 201 -1.05 -4.12 10.62
N VAL A 202 -2.29 -3.75 10.94
CA VAL A 202 -3.46 -4.56 10.59
C VAL A 202 -3.61 -4.70 9.07
N GLU A 203 -3.35 -3.64 8.30
CA GLU A 203 -3.34 -3.70 6.83
C GLU A 203 -2.25 -4.66 6.30
N ARG A 204 -1.04 -4.58 6.84
CA ARG A 204 0.09 -5.47 6.50
C ARG A 204 -0.17 -6.92 6.93
N MET A 205 -0.80 -7.13 8.07
CA MET A 205 -1.24 -8.45 8.55
C MET A 205 -2.26 -9.05 7.60
N ASN A 206 -3.26 -8.27 7.16
CA ASN A 206 -4.30 -8.73 6.24
C ASN A 206 -3.68 -9.27 4.93
N ALA A 207 -2.73 -8.55 4.36
CA ALA A 207 -2.02 -8.99 3.15
C ALA A 207 -1.08 -10.18 3.39
N SER A 208 -0.18 -10.05 4.36
CA SER A 208 0.89 -11.02 4.57
C SER A 208 0.40 -12.36 5.11
N LEU A 209 -0.58 -12.38 6.02
CA LEU A 209 -1.15 -13.63 6.52
C LEU A 209 -1.99 -14.33 5.46
N TYR A 210 -2.70 -13.56 4.62
CA TYR A 210 -3.41 -14.12 3.48
C TYR A 210 -2.44 -14.84 2.53
N TYR A 211 -1.34 -14.17 2.18
CA TYR A 211 -0.34 -14.68 1.24
C TYR A 211 0.51 -15.82 1.82
N TYR A 212 1.19 -15.60 2.96
CA TYR A 212 2.17 -16.54 3.51
C TYR A 212 1.57 -17.63 4.40
N LYS A 213 0.36 -17.44 4.92
CA LYS A 213 -0.26 -18.37 5.88
C LYS A 213 -1.59 -18.94 5.42
N GLY A 214 -2.10 -18.53 4.27
CA GLY A 214 -3.43 -18.95 3.80
C GLY A 214 -4.57 -18.44 4.71
N TYR A 215 -4.32 -17.38 5.48
CA TYR A 215 -5.19 -16.95 6.57
C TYR A 215 -5.82 -15.58 6.27
N SER A 216 -7.14 -15.54 6.12
CA SER A 216 -7.88 -14.30 5.88
C SER A 216 -8.30 -13.66 7.21
N LEU A 217 -7.75 -12.48 7.51
CA LEU A 217 -8.05 -11.71 8.71
C LEU A 217 -9.53 -11.27 8.71
N ARG A 218 -10.05 -10.83 7.55
CA ARG A 218 -11.44 -10.38 7.41
C ARG A 218 -12.45 -11.52 7.53
N GLU A 219 -12.17 -12.67 6.92
CA GLU A 219 -13.11 -13.81 6.96
C GLU A 219 -13.13 -14.48 8.34
N SER A 220 -12.02 -14.45 9.06
CA SER A 220 -11.89 -15.11 10.37
C SER A 220 -12.40 -14.28 11.55
N HIS A 221 -12.55 -12.97 11.37
CA HIS A 221 -12.79 -12.02 12.47
C HIS A 221 -13.85 -10.97 12.09
N PRO A 222 -15.12 -11.17 12.47
CA PRO A 222 -16.21 -10.34 11.99
C PRO A 222 -16.13 -8.87 12.45
N ARG A 223 -15.62 -8.58 13.66
CA ARG A 223 -15.49 -7.18 14.10
C ARG A 223 -14.32 -6.49 13.43
N MET A 224 -13.23 -7.19 13.20
CA MET A 224 -12.12 -6.71 12.39
C MET A 224 -12.56 -6.46 10.94
N ALA A 225 -13.42 -7.32 10.37
CA ALA A 225 -14.03 -7.07 9.06
C ALA A 225 -14.86 -5.78 9.06
N ALA A 226 -15.74 -5.62 10.06
CA ALA A 226 -16.53 -4.39 10.22
C ALA A 226 -15.65 -3.14 10.42
N TRP A 227 -14.53 -3.27 11.14
CA TRP A 227 -13.53 -2.22 11.30
C TRP A 227 -12.92 -1.83 9.96
N PHE A 228 -12.52 -2.80 9.12
CA PHE A 228 -12.02 -2.53 7.78
C PHE A 228 -13.07 -1.85 6.90
N GLU A 229 -14.32 -2.33 6.91
CA GLU A 229 -15.42 -1.71 6.17
C GLU A 229 -15.63 -0.25 6.60
N ALA A 230 -15.56 0.03 7.91
CA ALA A 230 -15.66 1.37 8.45
C ALA A 230 -14.48 2.26 8.03
N MET A 231 -13.24 1.76 8.13
CA MET A 231 -12.04 2.46 7.65
C MET A 231 -12.14 2.78 6.16
N GLU A 232 -12.68 1.86 5.38
CA GLU A 232 -12.92 2.03 3.94
C GLU A 232 -14.02 3.03 3.62
N THR A 233 -14.80 3.52 4.57
CA THR A 233 -15.67 4.69 4.32
C THR A 233 -14.89 6.01 4.30
N ARG A 234 -13.66 6.02 4.82
CA ARG A 234 -12.85 7.23 4.99
C ARG A 234 -11.98 7.50 3.75
N PRO A 235 -12.13 8.65 3.06
CA PRO A 235 -11.31 8.98 1.89
C PRO A 235 -9.81 9.06 2.18
N THR A 236 -9.46 9.50 3.39
CA THR A 236 -8.10 9.53 3.95
C THR A 236 -7.46 8.14 3.98
N TYR A 237 -8.16 7.14 4.53
CA TYR A 237 -7.70 5.75 4.54
C TYR A 237 -7.51 5.22 3.12
N ARG A 238 -8.52 5.38 2.25
CA ARG A 238 -8.44 4.96 0.84
C ARG A 238 -7.22 5.55 0.12
N GLY A 239 -6.85 6.80 0.44
CA GLY A 239 -5.69 7.49 -0.13
C GLY A 239 -4.33 6.95 0.32
N THR A 240 -4.30 6.19 1.41
CA THR A 240 -3.08 5.56 1.96
C THR A 240 -3.09 4.03 1.88
N GLN A 241 -4.24 3.43 1.56
CA GLN A 241 -4.44 1.99 1.50
C GLN A 241 -3.63 1.36 0.36
N SER A 242 -2.99 0.24 0.67
CA SER A 242 -2.29 -0.62 -0.28
C SER A 242 -3.09 -1.88 -0.62
N ASP A 243 -2.61 -2.63 -1.62
CA ASP A 243 -3.16 -3.93 -2.01
C ASP A 243 -2.36 -5.11 -1.42
N PHE A 244 -2.91 -6.32 -1.55
CA PHE A 244 -2.24 -7.52 -1.06
C PHE A 244 -0.92 -7.78 -1.75
N HIS A 245 -0.85 -7.56 -3.06
CA HIS A 245 0.36 -7.83 -3.82
C HIS A 245 1.51 -6.92 -3.38
N THR A 246 1.27 -5.62 -3.21
CA THR A 246 2.31 -4.69 -2.78
C THR A 246 2.83 -5.04 -1.39
N HIS A 247 1.94 -5.23 -0.41
CA HIS A 247 2.34 -5.55 0.96
C HIS A 247 3.00 -6.94 1.09
N ALA A 248 2.49 -7.96 0.39
CA ALA A 248 3.11 -9.29 0.42
C ALA A 248 4.56 -9.24 -0.07
N HIS A 249 4.86 -8.40 -1.07
CA HIS A 249 6.16 -8.35 -1.71
C HIS A 249 7.07 -7.22 -1.21
N ASP A 250 6.57 -6.23 -0.46
CA ASP A 250 7.42 -5.18 0.15
C ASP A 250 7.90 -5.55 1.56
N LEU A 251 7.15 -6.38 2.28
CA LEU A 251 7.39 -6.74 3.68
C LEU A 251 8.65 -7.57 3.91
N PRO A 252 9.00 -8.58 3.09
CA PRO A 252 10.12 -9.47 3.39
C PRO A 252 11.45 -8.75 3.69
N PRO A 253 11.91 -7.78 2.87
CA PRO A 253 13.15 -7.05 3.19
C PRO A 253 13.01 -6.04 4.33
N GLN A 254 11.79 -5.66 4.71
CA GLN A 254 11.55 -4.75 5.84
C GLN A 254 11.55 -5.51 7.18
N MET A 255 11.04 -6.74 7.18
CA MET A 255 10.87 -7.55 8.40
C MET A 255 12.00 -8.55 8.64
N GLY A 256 12.96 -8.67 7.71
CA GLY A 256 14.03 -9.68 7.78
C GLY A 256 13.58 -11.07 7.32
N GLY A 257 12.44 -11.16 6.64
CA GLY A 257 11.84 -12.36 6.06
C GLY A 257 10.37 -12.55 6.43
N CYS A 258 9.61 -13.12 5.51
CA CYS A 258 8.24 -13.59 5.72
C CYS A 258 8.18 -15.04 5.25
N TYR A 259 7.61 -15.93 6.05
CA TYR A 259 7.77 -17.38 5.86
C TYR A 259 6.44 -18.09 5.67
N GLU A 260 6.41 -18.87 4.59
CA GLU A 260 5.34 -19.79 4.22
C GLU A 260 5.11 -20.87 5.29
N ASN A 261 3.88 -21.35 5.42
CA ASN A 261 3.54 -22.49 6.28
C ASN A 261 3.32 -23.81 5.52
N GLY A 262 3.34 -23.78 4.18
CA GLY A 262 3.18 -24.96 3.34
C GLY A 262 1.75 -25.52 3.28
N GLU A 263 0.75 -24.83 3.85
CA GLU A 263 -0.65 -25.26 3.79
C GLU A 263 -1.21 -25.10 2.35
N PRO A 264 -2.13 -25.97 1.89
CA PRO A 264 -2.71 -25.84 0.54
C PRO A 264 -3.41 -24.48 0.30
N GLN A 265 -4.08 -23.93 1.32
CA GLN A 265 -4.76 -22.65 1.21
C GLN A 265 -3.79 -21.49 0.95
N MET A 266 -2.57 -21.57 1.50
CA MET A 266 -1.52 -20.59 1.23
C MET A 266 -1.20 -20.53 -0.26
N ARG A 267 -0.99 -21.69 -0.92
CA ARG A 267 -0.69 -21.73 -2.36
C ARG A 267 -1.83 -21.18 -3.22
N ILE A 268 -3.08 -21.48 -2.83
CA ILE A 268 -4.27 -20.91 -3.50
C ILE A 268 -4.26 -19.38 -3.37
N ASN A 269 -3.99 -18.86 -2.17
CA ASN A 269 -3.94 -17.43 -1.92
C ASN A 269 -2.78 -16.74 -2.64
N GLN A 270 -1.59 -17.34 -2.68
CA GLN A 270 -0.44 -16.83 -3.45
C GLN A 270 -0.80 -16.71 -4.93
N ALA A 271 -1.38 -17.76 -5.52
CA ALA A 271 -1.81 -17.73 -6.92
C ALA A 271 -2.82 -16.60 -7.18
N ARG A 272 -3.77 -16.37 -6.28
CA ARG A 272 -4.73 -15.26 -6.40
C ARG A 272 -4.08 -13.87 -6.33
N VAL A 273 -3.08 -13.71 -5.44
CA VAL A 273 -2.38 -12.43 -5.27
C VAL A 273 -1.40 -12.15 -6.42
N ASP A 274 -0.73 -13.18 -6.95
CA ASP A 274 0.31 -13.03 -7.96
C ASP A 274 -0.23 -13.09 -9.40
N HIS A 275 -1.33 -13.81 -9.62
CA HIS A 275 -1.86 -14.09 -10.97
C HIS A 275 -3.33 -13.70 -11.14
N GLY A 276 -4.00 -13.25 -10.08
CA GLY A 276 -5.41 -12.90 -10.08
C GLY A 276 -6.35 -14.10 -9.90
N ASP A 277 -7.68 -13.91 -9.94
CA ASP A 277 -8.38 -12.64 -10.16
C ASP A 277 -8.30 -11.70 -8.95
N TRP A 278 -7.71 -10.52 -9.16
CA TRP A 278 -7.52 -9.53 -8.10
C TRP A 278 -8.83 -8.92 -7.61
N PHE A 279 -9.90 -8.89 -8.41
CA PHE A 279 -11.20 -8.37 -7.95
C PHE A 279 -11.86 -9.26 -6.89
N GLY A 280 -11.45 -10.53 -6.79
CA GLY A 280 -11.93 -11.43 -5.75
C GLY A 280 -11.17 -11.34 -4.43
N LEU A 281 -10.09 -10.56 -4.32
CA LEU A 281 -9.28 -10.49 -3.09
C LEU A 281 -9.99 -9.73 -1.96
N PRO A 282 -9.87 -10.17 -0.69
CA PRO A 282 -10.44 -9.48 0.47
C PRO A 282 -9.52 -8.35 0.99
N ASP A 283 -8.96 -7.57 0.06
CA ASP A 283 -8.06 -6.44 0.34
C ASP A 283 -8.78 -5.08 0.30
N VAL A 284 -9.96 -5.04 -0.32
CA VAL A 284 -10.87 -3.89 -0.40
C VAL A 284 -12.33 -4.34 -0.49
N GLY A 285 -13.23 -3.63 0.18
CA GLY A 285 -14.69 -3.88 0.20
C GLY A 285 -15.56 -2.72 -0.28
N TYR A 286 -15.05 -1.48 -0.38
CA TYR A 286 -15.84 -0.36 -0.95
C TYR A 286 -16.02 -0.48 -2.47
N PRO A 287 -17.11 0.04 -3.07
CA PRO A 287 -17.35 -0.09 -4.51
C PRO A 287 -16.24 0.52 -5.38
N GLU A 288 -15.93 -0.14 -6.51
CA GLU A 288 -14.97 0.36 -7.50
C GLU A 288 -15.36 1.76 -8.01
N PRO A 289 -14.46 2.76 -7.97
CA PRO A 289 -14.67 4.05 -8.62
C PRO A 289 -14.79 3.93 -10.14
N ALA A 290 -15.75 4.64 -10.73
CA ALA A 290 -16.00 4.61 -12.19
C ALA A 290 -14.79 5.04 -13.04
N ASN A 291 -13.85 5.79 -12.45
CA ASN A 291 -12.65 6.31 -13.11
C ASN A 291 -11.38 5.46 -12.89
N SER A 292 -11.49 4.24 -12.34
CA SER A 292 -10.34 3.37 -12.06
C SER A 292 -9.47 3.09 -13.30
N ARG A 293 -10.11 2.88 -14.47
CA ARG A 293 -9.41 2.66 -15.75
C ARG A 293 -8.71 3.94 -16.22
N GLN A 294 -9.37 5.08 -16.11
CA GLN A 294 -8.83 6.38 -16.50
C GLN A 294 -7.62 6.76 -15.64
N GLU A 295 -7.67 6.48 -14.33
CA GLU A 295 -6.52 6.64 -13.43
C GLU A 295 -5.36 5.75 -13.88
N ALA A 296 -5.58 4.44 -14.04
CA ALA A 296 -4.56 3.50 -14.47
C ALA A 296 -3.90 3.94 -15.79
N LEU A 297 -4.72 4.31 -16.78
CA LEU A 297 -4.27 4.81 -18.07
C LEU A 297 -3.43 6.07 -17.93
N HIS A 298 -3.92 7.07 -17.19
CA HIS A 298 -3.22 8.33 -16.97
C HIS A 298 -1.85 8.09 -16.33
N ARG A 299 -1.77 7.20 -15.33
CA ARG A 299 -0.53 6.90 -14.63
C ARG A 299 0.49 6.18 -15.51
N VAL A 300 0.05 5.25 -16.36
CA VAL A 300 0.94 4.63 -17.36
C VAL A 300 1.40 5.66 -18.39
N LEU A 301 0.50 6.49 -18.94
CA LEU A 301 0.86 7.53 -19.90
C LEU A 301 1.92 8.49 -19.35
N LYS A 302 1.74 8.93 -18.09
CA LYS A 302 2.66 9.82 -17.40
C LYS A 302 4.07 9.25 -17.26
N HIS A 303 4.19 7.94 -17.05
CA HIS A 303 5.46 7.28 -16.71
C HIS A 303 5.96 6.33 -17.81
N ARG A 304 5.33 6.31 -18.98
CA ARG A 304 5.56 5.29 -20.02
C ARG A 304 7.04 5.12 -20.41
N GLU A 305 7.77 6.23 -20.53
CA GLU A 305 9.17 6.21 -20.95
C GLU A 305 10.05 5.55 -19.88
N ASN A 306 9.80 5.86 -18.61
CA ASN A 306 10.48 5.24 -17.48
C ASN A 306 10.10 3.77 -17.33
N ILE A 307 8.83 3.42 -17.57
CA ILE A 307 8.34 2.03 -17.57
C ILE A 307 9.06 1.20 -18.65
N ILE A 308 9.13 1.72 -19.89
CA ILE A 308 9.82 1.08 -21.01
C ILE A 308 11.31 0.89 -20.68
N LYS A 309 11.97 1.96 -20.21
CA LYS A 309 13.40 1.92 -19.86
C LYS A 309 13.72 0.95 -18.71
N ALA A 310 12.80 0.77 -17.78
CA ALA A 310 12.98 -0.13 -16.64
C ALA A 310 12.62 -1.59 -16.96
N ASN A 311 11.99 -1.86 -18.11
CA ASN A 311 11.62 -3.21 -18.52
C ASN A 311 12.83 -3.93 -19.16
N PRO A 312 13.04 -5.23 -18.89
CA PRO A 312 14.15 -5.98 -19.49
C PRO A 312 13.95 -6.32 -20.98
N ALA A 313 12.74 -6.15 -21.53
CA ALA A 313 12.47 -6.41 -22.94
C ALA A 313 12.89 -5.25 -23.86
N GLU A 314 13.02 -5.53 -25.15
CA GLU A 314 13.32 -4.52 -26.16
C GLU A 314 12.27 -3.38 -26.15
N PRO A 315 12.69 -2.10 -26.20
CA PRO A 315 11.80 -0.95 -26.03
C PRO A 315 10.57 -0.95 -26.94
N GLU A 316 10.74 -1.29 -28.22
CA GLU A 316 9.66 -1.30 -29.21
C GLU A 316 8.65 -2.42 -28.93
N MET A 317 9.12 -3.55 -28.39
CA MET A 317 8.28 -4.70 -28.05
C MET A 317 7.40 -4.40 -26.83
N ILE A 318 7.98 -3.85 -25.76
CA ILE A 318 7.21 -3.47 -24.58
C ILE A 318 6.29 -2.28 -24.86
N ASP A 319 6.70 -1.30 -25.67
CA ASP A 319 5.83 -0.20 -26.10
C ASP A 319 4.53 -0.74 -26.75
N LEU A 320 4.69 -1.60 -27.76
CA LEU A 320 3.56 -2.16 -28.50
C LEU A 320 2.70 -3.06 -27.61
N ALA A 321 3.31 -3.95 -26.82
CA ALA A 321 2.58 -4.82 -25.91
C ALA A 321 1.81 -4.03 -24.84
N MET A 322 2.39 -2.97 -24.31
CA MET A 322 1.73 -2.08 -23.34
C MET A 322 0.53 -1.37 -23.96
N ARG A 323 0.65 -0.88 -25.20
CA ARG A 323 -0.51 -0.30 -25.93
C ARG A 323 -1.60 -1.32 -26.17
N CYS A 324 -1.27 -2.57 -26.46
CA CYS A 324 -2.26 -3.65 -26.54
C CYS A 324 -3.03 -3.83 -25.23
N ALA A 325 -2.33 -3.91 -24.10
CA ALA A 325 -2.95 -4.08 -22.78
C ALA A 325 -3.84 -2.88 -22.40
N LEU A 326 -3.38 -1.65 -22.65
CA LEU A 326 -4.17 -0.45 -22.38
C LEU A 326 -5.39 -0.35 -23.31
N THR A 327 -5.26 -0.73 -24.57
CA THR A 327 -6.37 -0.79 -25.53
C THR A 327 -7.44 -1.76 -25.04
N GLN A 328 -7.04 -2.96 -24.62
CA GLN A 328 -7.96 -3.93 -24.05
C GLN A 328 -8.61 -3.41 -22.77
N MET A 329 -7.85 -2.78 -21.87
CA MET A 329 -8.38 -2.22 -20.62
C MET A 329 -9.50 -1.18 -20.87
N MET A 330 -9.29 -0.31 -21.86
CA MET A 330 -10.19 0.81 -22.15
C MET A 330 -11.39 0.43 -23.02
N THR A 331 -11.22 -0.52 -23.96
CA THR A 331 -12.26 -0.87 -24.93
C THR A 331 -12.96 -2.19 -24.64
N GLY A 332 -12.36 -3.06 -23.83
CA GLY A 332 -12.80 -4.45 -23.63
C GLY A 332 -12.53 -5.37 -24.82
N ALA A 333 -12.04 -4.85 -25.96
CA ALA A 333 -11.72 -5.65 -27.13
C ALA A 333 -10.35 -6.32 -26.96
N ALA A 334 -10.28 -7.62 -27.27
CA ALA A 334 -9.01 -8.36 -27.24
C ALA A 334 -8.01 -7.71 -28.21
N CYS A 335 -6.81 -7.40 -27.72
CA CYS A 335 -5.74 -6.81 -28.51
C CYS A 335 -4.48 -7.66 -28.33
N PRO A 336 -4.25 -8.67 -29.19
CA PRO A 336 -3.09 -9.54 -29.05
C PRO A 336 -1.79 -8.74 -29.12
N PRO A 337 -0.86 -8.89 -28.17
CA PRO A 337 0.45 -8.27 -28.25
C PRO A 337 1.36 -9.04 -29.22
N PRO A 338 2.57 -8.55 -29.53
CA PRO A 338 3.55 -9.32 -30.28
C PRO A 338 3.86 -10.66 -29.61
N LYS A 339 4.34 -11.64 -30.40
CA LYS A 339 4.81 -12.90 -29.82
C LYS A 339 5.95 -12.61 -28.84
N ASP A 340 6.02 -13.44 -27.81
CA ASP A 340 7.09 -13.40 -26.80
C ASP A 340 7.14 -12.18 -25.87
N THR A 341 6.07 -11.39 -25.79
CA THR A 341 5.98 -10.24 -24.86
C THR A 341 5.25 -10.54 -23.55
N ASP A 342 4.87 -11.79 -23.29
CA ASP A 342 4.21 -12.22 -22.05
C ASP A 342 5.08 -11.92 -20.81
N ILE A 343 6.38 -12.21 -20.88
CA ILE A 343 7.35 -11.91 -19.82
C ILE A 343 7.41 -10.40 -19.55
N ALA A 344 7.42 -9.58 -20.60
CA ALA A 344 7.54 -8.12 -20.50
C ALA A 344 6.31 -7.48 -19.83
N LEU A 345 5.12 -7.98 -20.16
CA LEU A 345 3.86 -7.56 -19.55
C LEU A 345 3.76 -8.00 -18.09
N ARG A 346 4.15 -9.24 -17.77
CA ARG A 346 4.14 -9.76 -16.40
C ARG A 346 5.21 -9.10 -15.53
N TYR A 347 6.36 -8.72 -16.10
CA TYR A 347 7.35 -7.89 -15.41
C TYR A 347 6.73 -6.58 -14.90
N LEU A 348 5.99 -5.86 -15.76
CA LEU A 348 5.28 -4.63 -15.37
C LEU A 348 4.16 -4.92 -14.36
N ARG A 349 3.34 -5.95 -14.60
CA ARG A 349 2.25 -6.39 -13.71
C ARG A 349 2.75 -6.50 -12.26
N ASP A 350 3.83 -7.24 -12.06
CA ASP A 350 4.40 -7.55 -10.74
C ASP A 350 5.02 -6.32 -10.04
N ARG A 351 5.30 -5.26 -10.78
CA ARG A 351 6.02 -4.07 -10.29
C ARG A 351 5.14 -2.84 -10.11
N ILE A 352 3.82 -2.99 -10.26
CA ILE A 352 2.84 -1.97 -9.86
C ILE A 352 2.85 -1.88 -8.32
N SER A 353 3.00 -0.66 -7.79
CA SER A 353 3.01 -0.40 -6.34
C SER A 353 1.79 0.44 -5.95
N VAL A 354 0.99 -0.08 -5.02
CA VAL A 354 -0.14 0.65 -4.42
C VAL A 354 0.30 1.22 -3.06
N PRO A 355 -0.12 2.42 -2.64
CA PRO A 355 -0.77 3.48 -3.42
C PRO A 355 0.22 4.37 -4.18
N ARG A 356 1.52 4.05 -4.26
CA ARG A 356 2.53 4.89 -4.92
C ARG A 356 2.16 5.25 -6.35
N ASP A 357 1.75 4.26 -7.14
CA ASP A 357 1.52 4.43 -8.55
C ASP A 357 0.10 4.85 -8.85
N MET A 358 -0.88 4.28 -8.16
CA MET A 358 -2.31 4.50 -8.35
C MET A 358 -3.10 3.88 -7.19
N SER A 359 -4.41 4.15 -7.14
CA SER A 359 -5.34 3.52 -6.21
C SER A 359 -5.45 2.01 -6.42
N ILE A 360 -5.95 1.30 -5.40
CA ILE A 360 -6.10 -0.16 -5.43
C ILE A 360 -6.91 -0.65 -6.63
N TYR A 361 -8.03 0.00 -6.97
CA TYR A 361 -8.86 -0.41 -8.10
C TYR A 361 -8.22 -0.15 -9.46
N ALA A 362 -7.53 0.98 -9.61
CA ALA A 362 -6.75 1.27 -10.81
C ALA A 362 -5.63 0.23 -11.02
N ALA A 363 -4.94 -0.15 -9.94
CA ALA A 363 -3.92 -1.20 -9.99
C ALA A 363 -4.50 -2.56 -10.37
N LYS A 364 -5.66 -2.95 -9.80
CA LYS A 364 -6.36 -4.18 -10.18
C LYS A 364 -6.73 -4.19 -11.67
N ARG A 365 -7.26 -3.09 -12.21
CA ARG A 365 -7.57 -2.96 -13.65
C ARG A 365 -6.34 -3.14 -14.52
N LEU A 366 -5.24 -2.47 -14.16
CA LEU A 366 -3.99 -2.57 -14.92
C LEU A 366 -3.39 -3.99 -14.85
N ARG A 367 -3.34 -4.61 -13.66
CA ARG A 367 -2.86 -5.99 -13.50
C ARG A 367 -3.69 -6.99 -14.33
N SER A 368 -5.02 -6.90 -14.26
CA SER A 368 -5.92 -7.73 -15.07
C SER A 368 -5.69 -7.56 -16.56
N ALA A 369 -5.52 -6.33 -17.04
CA ALA A 369 -5.28 -6.04 -18.45
C ALA A 369 -3.92 -6.60 -18.91
N LEU A 370 -2.86 -6.38 -18.14
CA LEU A 370 -1.53 -6.91 -18.44
C LEU A 370 -1.52 -8.44 -18.48
N GLU A 371 -2.13 -9.10 -17.50
CA GLU A 371 -2.16 -10.57 -17.45
C GLU A 371 -2.99 -11.17 -18.59
N SER A 372 -4.20 -10.67 -18.80
CA SER A 372 -5.06 -11.19 -19.87
C SER A 372 -4.46 -10.97 -21.26
N THR A 373 -3.74 -9.87 -21.47
CA THR A 373 -3.01 -9.59 -22.71
C THR A 373 -1.80 -10.52 -22.86
N ALA A 374 -1.03 -10.74 -21.79
CA ALA A 374 0.10 -11.66 -21.77
C ALA A 374 -0.32 -13.11 -22.09
N ALA A 375 -1.42 -13.56 -21.52
CA ALA A 375 -1.97 -14.90 -21.72
C ALA A 375 -2.36 -15.20 -23.18
N LEU A 376 -2.53 -14.19 -24.03
CA LEU A 376 -2.80 -14.38 -25.46
C LEU A 376 -1.58 -14.90 -26.24
N VAL A 377 -0.36 -14.74 -25.70
CA VAL A 377 0.89 -15.06 -26.40
C VAL A 377 1.84 -15.98 -25.63
N GLY A 378 1.57 -16.27 -24.36
CA GLY A 378 2.34 -17.25 -23.59
C GLY A 378 2.04 -17.29 -22.08
N ASP A 379 2.63 -18.28 -21.41
CA ASP A 379 2.47 -18.56 -19.98
C ASP A 379 3.75 -18.30 -19.15
N ARG A 380 4.82 -17.79 -19.78
CA ARG A 380 6.10 -17.54 -19.10
C ARG A 380 5.98 -16.40 -18.10
N GLN A 381 6.62 -16.54 -16.95
CA GLN A 381 6.62 -15.52 -15.91
C GLN A 381 7.77 -14.52 -16.08
N GLY A 382 7.56 -13.31 -15.56
CA GLY A 382 8.60 -12.29 -15.44
C GLY A 382 9.71 -12.69 -14.46
N GLU A 383 10.77 -11.88 -14.40
CA GLU A 383 11.78 -12.01 -13.35
C GLU A 383 11.11 -11.91 -11.97
N PRO A 384 11.38 -12.85 -11.04
CA PRO A 384 10.80 -12.83 -9.70
C PRO A 384 11.12 -11.56 -8.92
N ILE A 385 10.21 -11.15 -8.03
CA ILE A 385 10.46 -10.04 -7.11
C ILE A 385 11.53 -10.46 -6.08
N PRO A 386 12.61 -9.69 -5.88
CA PRO A 386 13.63 -10.04 -4.90
C PRO A 386 13.08 -9.97 -3.46
N THR A 387 13.44 -10.94 -2.63
CA THR A 387 12.96 -11.03 -1.23
C THR A 387 13.88 -10.33 -0.23
N ARG A 388 15.13 -10.06 -0.60
CA ARG A 388 16.15 -9.40 0.25
C ARG A 388 16.22 -7.89 0.08
N HIS A 389 15.60 -7.36 -0.97
CA HIS A 389 15.50 -5.93 -1.26
C HIS A 389 14.39 -5.68 -2.27
N ARG A 390 14.06 -4.41 -2.49
CA ARG A 390 13.17 -3.93 -3.54
C ARG A 390 13.82 -2.89 -4.46
N ARG A 391 15.10 -3.08 -4.81
CA ARG A 391 15.83 -2.19 -5.75
C ARG A 391 15.27 -2.23 -7.19
N ASP A 392 14.41 -3.19 -7.50
CA ASP A 392 13.52 -3.17 -8.67
C ASP A 392 12.55 -1.97 -8.65
N GLN A 393 12.29 -1.40 -7.46
CA GLN A 393 11.43 -0.25 -7.23
C GLN A 393 12.22 1.03 -6.86
N ASP A 394 13.48 1.14 -7.27
CA ASP A 394 14.28 2.34 -6.98
C ASP A 394 13.59 3.60 -7.56
N PRO A 395 13.16 4.56 -6.72
CA PRO A 395 12.44 5.73 -7.20
C PRO A 395 13.32 6.60 -8.10
N ALA A 396 14.66 6.53 -8.00
CA ALA A 396 15.57 7.29 -8.86
C ALA A 396 15.35 7.00 -10.36
N LYS A 397 14.88 5.80 -10.71
CA LYS A 397 14.55 5.42 -12.09
C LYS A 397 13.29 6.10 -12.64
N PHE A 398 12.47 6.68 -11.76
CA PHE A 398 11.19 7.32 -12.07
C PHE A 398 11.17 8.81 -11.67
N ARG A 399 12.35 9.39 -11.37
CA ARG A 399 12.50 10.81 -10.99
C ARG A 399 12.75 11.69 -12.23
N HIS A 400 11.80 11.81 -13.16
CA HIS A 400 11.80 12.89 -14.15
C HIS A 400 10.38 13.24 -14.53
#